data_AF-A0A2M9NV83-F1
#
_entry.id   AF-A0A2M9NV83-F1
#
_cell.length_a   1.000
_cell.length_b   1.000
_cell.length_c   1.000
_cell.angle_alpha   90.00
_cell.angle_beta   90.00
_cell.angle_gamma   90.00
#
_symmetry.space_group_name_H-M   'P 1'
#
loop_
_entity.id
_entity.type
_entity.pdbx_description
1 polymer ?
#
loop_
_entity_poly.entity_id
_entity_poly.type
_entity_poly.pdbx_seq_one_letter_code
_entity_poly.pdbx_strand_id
1 'polypeptide(L)'
;MIDINMKVQPSFYDDECAIVFSFYFDRATRKIGEAVVYTCEKSNGKEGNQDHIDTNVQEKVAYIKEFSIVDEYQATSMKKIKHFLNVIGIKKCVKYNLQGNEIKF
;
A
#
# COMPACT_ATOMS: atom_id res chain seq x y z
N MET A 1 -16.96 11.64 -11.54
CA MET A 1 -16.12 10.79 -10.67
C MET A 1 -17.06 10.12 -9.69
N ILE A 2 -17.01 8.80 -9.52
CA ILE A 2 -17.91 8.11 -8.58
C ILE A 2 -17.51 8.52 -7.18
N ASP A 3 -18.45 9.12 -6.44
CA ASP A 3 -18.21 9.54 -5.07
C ASP A 3 -18.28 8.34 -4.13
N ILE A 4 -17.16 8.05 -3.47
CA ILE A 4 -16.98 6.97 -2.50
C ILE A 4 -16.20 7.53 -1.31
N ASN A 5 -16.61 7.18 -0.10
CA ASN A 5 -15.85 7.51 1.10
C ASN A 5 -14.76 6.46 1.31
N MET A 6 -13.69 6.90 1.96
CA MET A 6 -12.57 6.05 2.34
C MET A 6 -12.19 6.37 3.78
N LYS A 7 -12.26 5.36 4.64
CA LYS A 7 -11.70 5.40 6.00
C LYS A 7 -10.40 4.61 6.01
N VAL A 8 -9.38 5.16 6.67
CA VAL A 8 -8.07 4.51 6.82
C VAL A 8 -7.82 4.24 8.30
N GLN A 9 -7.40 3.03 8.62
CA GLN A 9 -6.97 2.63 9.95
C GLN A 9 -5.51 2.13 9.88
N PRO A 10 -4.55 2.88 10.44
CA PRO A 10 -3.19 2.39 10.61
C PRO A 10 -3.08 1.44 11.80
N SER A 11 -2.21 0.45 11.69
CA SER A 11 -1.73 -0.39 12.78
C SER A 11 -0.25 -0.68 12.59
N PHE A 12 0.51 -0.76 13.68
CA PHE A 12 1.91 -1.15 13.63
C PHE A 12 2.03 -2.64 13.96
N TYR A 13 2.83 -3.36 13.18
CA TYR A 13 3.20 -4.75 13.41
C TYR A 13 4.65 -4.78 13.89
N ASP A 14 4.82 -4.97 15.21
CA ASP A 14 6.13 -4.93 15.88
C ASP A 14 7.10 -5.96 15.29
N ASP A 15 6.64 -7.18 15.03
CA ASP A 15 7.47 -8.30 14.55
C ASP A 15 8.11 -8.03 13.17
N GLU A 16 7.42 -7.30 12.31
CA GLU A 16 7.85 -7.04 10.93
C GLU A 16 8.35 -5.59 10.74
N CYS A 17 8.39 -4.78 11.81
CA CYS A 17 8.64 -3.34 11.74
C CYS A 17 7.81 -2.64 10.64
N ALA A 18 6.56 -3.07 10.47
CA ALA A 18 5.72 -2.68 9.34
C ALA A 18 4.50 -1.87 9.80
N ILE A 19 4.15 -0.84 9.04
CA ILE A 19 2.85 -0.19 9.17
C ILE A 19 1.88 -0.88 8.22
N VAL A 20 0.74 -1.31 8.75
CA VAL A 20 -0.38 -1.87 8.00
C VAL A 20 -1.49 -0.83 7.95
N PHE A 21 -1.99 -0.55 6.76
CA PHE A 21 -3.14 0.32 6.55
C PHE A 21 -4.33 -0.51 6.08
N SER A 22 -5.39 -0.51 6.88
CA SER A 22 -6.70 -1.05 6.50
C SER A 22 -7.56 0.08 5.92
N PHE A 23 -7.99 -0.10 4.68
CA PHE A 23 -8.85 0.83 3.96
C PHE A 23 -10.26 0.27 3.89
N TYR A 24 -11.24 1.05 4.32
CA TYR A 24 -12.66 0.71 4.24
C TYR A 24 -13.34 1.68 3.28
N PHE A 25 -14.09 1.13 2.34
CA PHE A 25 -14.79 1.91 1.32
C PHE A 25 -16.30 1.76 1.49
N ASP A 26 -16.98 2.90 1.46
CA ASP A 26 -18.44 2.97 1.44
C ASP A 26 -18.93 3.96 0.39
N ARG A 27 -20.19 3.78 0.00
CA ARG A 27 -20.93 4.72 -0.83
C ARG A 27 -22.27 4.95 -0.17
N ALA A 28 -22.55 6.20 0.20
CA ALA A 28 -23.68 6.58 1.04
C ALA A 28 -23.69 5.78 2.35
N THR A 29 -24.53 4.75 2.47
CA THR A 29 -24.63 3.89 3.67
C THR A 29 -24.19 2.45 3.42
N ARG A 30 -23.71 2.12 2.20
CA ARG A 30 -23.36 0.75 1.82
C ARG A 30 -21.84 0.56 1.77
N LYS A 31 -21.33 -0.45 2.49
CA LYS A 31 -19.95 -0.95 2.33
C LYS A 31 -19.77 -1.50 0.91
N ILE A 32 -18.78 -0.99 0.19
CA ILE A 32 -18.44 -1.40 -1.17
C ILE A 32 -17.13 -2.19 -1.25
N GLY A 33 -16.37 -2.24 -0.15
CA GLY A 33 -15.21 -3.11 -0.04
C GLY A 33 -14.18 -2.66 0.98
N GLU A 34 -13.07 -3.39 0.99
CA GLU A 34 -11.90 -3.11 1.82
C GLU A 34 -10.59 -3.52 1.13
N ALA A 35 -9.49 -2.93 1.59
CA ALA A 35 -8.15 -3.28 1.17
C ALA A 35 -7.18 -3.21 2.34
N VAL A 36 -6.15 -4.07 2.31
CA VAL A 36 -5.08 -4.08 3.31
C VAL A 36 -3.74 -3.86 2.62
N VAL A 37 -3.01 -2.86 3.09
CA VAL A 37 -1.70 -2.46 2.53
C VAL A 37 -0.64 -2.51 3.61
N TYR A 38 0.45 -3.21 3.34
CA TYR A 38 1.64 -3.28 4.20
C TYR A 38 2.70 -2.32 3.67
N THR A 39 3.41 -1.64 4.54
CA THR A 39 4.58 -0.85 4.17
C THR A 39 5.85 -1.58 4.56
N CYS A 40 6.82 -1.62 3.65
CA CYS A 40 8.15 -2.11 3.93
C CYS A 40 9.21 -1.16 3.38
N GLU A 41 10.36 -1.13 4.04
CA GLU A 41 11.56 -0.53 3.49
C GLU A 41 12.25 -1.57 2.63
N LYS A 42 12.52 -1.24 1.37
CA LYS A 42 13.28 -2.13 0.51
C LYS A 42 14.74 -2.11 0.98
N SER A 43 15.15 -3.12 1.74
CA SER A 43 16.56 -3.35 2.03
C SER A 43 17.25 -3.72 0.71
N ASN A 44 18.01 -2.79 0.13
CA ASN A 44 18.96 -3.16 -0.93
C ASN A 44 19.98 -4.09 -0.28
N GLY A 45 19.83 -5.40 -0.52
CA GLY A 45 20.79 -6.40 -0.07
C GLY A 45 22.17 -6.09 -0.61
N LYS A 46 22.97 -5.40 0.20
CA LYS A 46 24.41 -5.30 0.06
C LYS A 46 25.00 -5.57 1.44
N GLU A 47 25.05 -6.85 1.80
CA GLU A 47 26.16 -7.33 2.62
C GLU A 47 27.42 -7.14 1.76
N GLY A 48 28.21 -6.10 2.03
CA GLY A 48 29.46 -5.89 1.31
C GLY A 48 29.92 -4.44 1.27
N ASN A 49 30.77 -4.11 2.24
CA ASN A 49 31.86 -3.14 2.19
C ASN A 49 31.57 -1.63 2.01
N GLN A 50 32.07 -0.90 3.02
CA GLN A 50 32.84 0.35 2.95
C GLN A 50 32.10 1.68 2.69
N ASP A 51 32.11 2.50 3.74
CA ASP A 51 32.58 3.90 3.77
C ASP A 51 32.03 4.91 2.76
N HIS A 52 30.75 4.83 2.41
CA HIS A 52 30.06 5.97 1.83
C HIS A 52 28.68 6.16 2.47
N ILE A 53 28.56 7.23 3.28
CA ILE A 53 27.29 7.83 3.68
C ILE A 53 26.74 8.54 2.43
N ASP A 54 26.33 7.77 1.44
CA ASP A 54 25.32 8.24 0.50
C ASP A 54 23.99 8.08 1.23
N THR A 55 23.26 9.19 1.39
CA THR A 55 21.85 9.24 1.77
C THR A 55 21.01 8.51 0.72
N ASN A 56 21.18 7.20 0.63
CA ASN A 56 20.37 6.33 -0.19
C ASN A 56 19.05 6.20 0.55
N VAL A 57 18.13 7.14 0.27
CA VAL A 57 16.78 7.18 0.81
C VAL A 57 16.19 5.80 0.56
N GLN A 58 16.12 4.97 1.60
CA GLN A 58 15.53 3.64 1.50
C GLN A 58 14.11 3.82 0.97
N GLU A 59 13.87 3.28 -0.22
CA GLU A 59 12.60 3.49 -0.91
C GLU A 59 11.52 2.73 -0.14
N LYS A 60 10.57 3.48 0.44
CA LYS A 60 9.39 2.91 1.09
C LYS A 60 8.45 2.39 0.02
N VAL A 61 8.10 1.12 0.11
CA VAL A 61 7.20 0.43 -0.81
C VAL A 61 5.96 -0.02 -0.05
N ALA A 62 4.80 0.11 -0.68
CA ALA A 62 3.54 -0.45 -0.22
C ALA A 62 3.21 -1.72 -0.99
N TYR A 63 2.75 -2.75 -0.28
CA TYR A 63 2.24 -3.99 -0.83
C TYR A 63 0.76 -4.16 -0.50
N ILE A 64 -0.07 -4.44 -1.51
CA ILE A 64 -1.47 -4.78 -1.31
C ILE A 64 -1.60 -6.28 -1.03
N LYS A 65 -1.91 -6.61 0.22
CA LYS A 65 -2.14 -7.99 0.67
C LYS A 65 -3.57 -8.44 0.34
N GLU A 66 -4.54 -7.58 0.60
CA GLU A 66 -5.95 -7.87 0.37
C GLU A 66 -6.60 -6.73 -0.41
N PHE A 67 -7.45 -7.08 -1.37
CA PHE A 67 -8.19 -6.12 -2.17
C PHE A 67 -9.54 -6.73 -2.55
N SER A 68 -10.55 -6.45 -1.74
CA SER A 68 -11.91 -6.98 -1.86
C SER A 68 -12.89 -5.83 -2.01
N ILE A 69 -13.02 -5.33 -3.25
CA ILE A 69 -13.88 -4.20 -3.59
C ILE A 69 -14.70 -4.57 -4.83
N VAL A 70 -15.99 -4.21 -4.83
CA VAL A 70 -16.88 -4.45 -5.98
C VAL A 70 -16.30 -3.82 -7.24
N ASP A 71 -16.29 -4.58 -8.35
CA ASP A 71 -15.55 -4.28 -9.59
C ASP A 71 -15.73 -2.83 -10.09
N GLU A 72 -16.97 -2.33 -10.09
CA GLU A 72 -17.30 -0.97 -10.55
C GLU A 72 -16.58 0.16 -9.75
N TYR A 73 -16.11 -0.13 -8.54
CA TYR A 73 -15.42 0.84 -7.67
C TYR A 73 -13.92 0.60 -7.54
N GLN A 74 -13.36 -0.49 -8.09
CA GLN A 74 -11.96 -0.85 -7.88
C GLN A 74 -10.99 0.24 -8.36
N ALA A 75 -11.18 0.77 -9.57
CA ALA A 75 -10.31 1.80 -10.14
C ALA A 75 -10.32 3.10 -9.31
N THR A 76 -11.50 3.54 -8.88
CA THR A 76 -11.64 4.76 -8.05
C THR A 76 -11.04 4.56 -6.67
N SER A 77 -11.26 3.39 -6.05
CA SER A 77 -10.70 3.04 -4.74
C SER A 77 -9.18 2.98 -4.78
N MET A 78 -8.61 2.36 -5.83
CA MET A 78 -7.17 2.30 -6.05
C MET A 78 -6.55 3.69 -6.24
N LYS A 79 -7.24 4.60 -6.95
CA LYS A 79 -6.79 5.99 -7.09
C LYS A 79 -6.71 6.70 -5.73
N LYS A 80 -7.68 6.47 -4.84
CA LYS A 80 -7.67 7.03 -3.47
C LYS A 80 -6.56 6.43 -2.61
N ILE A 81 -6.32 5.12 -2.68
CA ILE A 81 -5.19 4.46 -1.99
C ILE A 81 -3.86 5.05 -2.46
N LYS A 82 -3.63 5.10 -3.77
CA LYS A 82 -2.39 5.67 -4.35
C LYS A 82 -2.18 7.12 -3.93
N HIS A 83 -3.26 7.91 -3.90
CA HIS A 83 -3.19 9.30 -3.43
C HIS A 83 -2.78 9.38 -1.96
N PHE A 84 -3.43 8.59 -1.08
CA PHE A 84 -3.07 8.53 0.34
C PHE A 84 -1.59 8.14 0.53
N LEU A 85 -1.13 7.08 -0.14
CA LEU A 85 0.25 6.61 -0.08
C LEU A 85 1.24 7.69 -0.53
N ASN A 86 0.94 8.39 -1.63
CA ASN A 86 1.76 9.51 -2.09
C ASN A 86 1.85 10.65 -1.07
N VAL A 87 0.75 11.00 -0.40
CA VAL A 87 0.73 12.05 0.63
C VAL A 87 1.63 11.68 1.82
N ILE A 88 1.69 10.41 2.19
CA ILE A 88 2.56 9.92 3.28
C ILE A 88 3.98 9.55 2.81
N GLY A 89 4.35 9.90 1.58
CA GLY A 89 5.70 9.72 1.04
C GLY A 89 6.01 8.34 0.46
N ILE A 90 5.01 7.47 0.29
CA ILE A 90 5.17 6.13 -0.30
C ILE A 90 4.76 6.19 -1.77
N LYS A 91 5.76 6.23 -2.66
CA LYS A 91 5.54 6.44 -4.10
C LYS A 91 5.25 5.15 -4.87
N LYS A 92 5.66 4.01 -4.34
CA LYS A 92 5.53 2.70 -5.00
C LYS A 92 4.50 1.85 -4.28
N CYS A 93 3.49 1.37 -5.02
CA CYS A 93 2.47 0.45 -4.51
C CYS A 93 2.35 -0.74 -5.47
N VAL A 94 2.61 -1.94 -4.97
CA VAL A 94 2.63 -3.19 -5.75
C VAL A 94 1.58 -4.17 -5.24
N LYS A 95 1.06 -5.02 -6.13
CA LYS A 95 0.25 -6.18 -5.78
C LYS A 95 0.97 -7.41 -6.30
N TYR A 96 0.99 -8.48 -5.51
CA TYR A 96 1.56 -9.76 -5.89
C TYR A 96 0.42 -10.76 -6.06
N ASN A 97 0.54 -11.63 -7.05
CA ASN A 97 -0.32 -12.80 -7.16
C ASN A 97 0.13 -13.90 -6.18
N LEU A 98 -0.62 -14.99 -6.10
CA LEU A 98 -0.28 -16.17 -5.26
C LEU A 98 1.07 -16.83 -5.62
N GLN A 99 1.63 -16.50 -6.79
CA GLN A 99 2.93 -16.98 -7.27
C GLN A 99 4.07 -15.99 -6.96
N GLY A 100 3.79 -14.87 -6.28
CA GLY A 100 4.77 -13.84 -5.95
C GLY A 100 5.09 -12.86 -7.09
N ASN A 101 4.36 -12.89 -8.20
CA ASN A 101 4.58 -12.02 -9.35
C ASN A 101 3.86 -10.68 -9.20
N GLU A 102 4.55 -9.58 -9.52
CA GLU A 102 3.97 -8.24 -9.49
C GLU A 102 2.86 -8.10 -10.55
N ILE A 103 1.67 -7.71 -10.13
CA ILE A 103 0.52 -7.43 -10.99
C ILE A 103 0.43 -5.91 -11.20
N LYS A 104 0.36 -5.51 -12.47
CA LYS A 104 0.07 -4.11 -12.84
C LYS A 104 -1.43 -3.84 -12.72
N PHE A 105 -1.76 -2.66 -12.21
CA PHE A 105 -3.13 -2.13 -12.11
C PHE A 105 -3.54 -1.38 -13.37
#